data_AF-A0A024TZV8-F1
#
_entry.id   AF-A0A024TZV8-F1
#
_cell.length_a   1.000
_cell.length_b   1.000
_cell.length_c   1.000
_cell.angle_alpha   90.00
_cell.angle_beta   90.00
_cell.angle_gamma   90.00
#
_symmetry.space_group_name_H-M   'P 1'
#
loop_
_entity.id
_entity.type
_entity.pdbx_description
1 polymer ?
#
loop_
_entity_poly.entity_id
_entity_poly.type
_entity_poly.pdbx_seq_one_letter_code
_entity_poly.pdbx_strand_id
1 'polypeptide(L)'
;MEAGSAAVPQQPAHADDYNASYRDNIWLSQFPLDHQSVLYYFAGSPWYDKNCNNEILKMQRRPLEHLQGMTGIEYELQPNDAKQVPQILYVIHKKNRTGPRTAHVMAVYYVLDATIYQAPNTYTLLTSRLKKCSFRVNKAFKALSAGVRFSPTEGYAWDFSTEDSPASVIPSEQLAVKLKRKFEKEEKIKQNSARVDSILFGLIKKVCIEYVLMATARW
;
A
#
# COMPACT_ATOMS: atom_id res chain seq x y z
N MET A 1 -50.11 -7.02 -4.26
CA MET A 1 -49.02 -6.07 -4.57
C MET A 1 -47.83 -6.49 -3.74
N GLU A 2 -47.00 -7.35 -4.32
CA GLU A 2 -45.81 -7.89 -3.66
C GLU A 2 -44.64 -6.96 -4.00
N ALA A 3 -44.10 -6.28 -2.99
CA ALA A 3 -42.94 -5.40 -3.16
C ALA A 3 -41.69 -6.28 -3.30
N GLY A 4 -41.16 -6.35 -4.52
CA GLY A 4 -39.91 -7.04 -4.82
C GLY A 4 -38.76 -6.48 -3.99
N SER A 5 -38.13 -7.37 -3.23
CA SER A 5 -36.89 -7.10 -2.49
C SER A 5 -35.80 -6.67 -3.47
N ALA A 6 -35.39 -5.41 -3.38
CA ALA A 6 -34.28 -4.88 -4.17
C ALA A 6 -32.99 -5.54 -3.68
N ALA A 7 -32.41 -6.39 -4.54
CA ALA A 7 -31.13 -7.02 -4.30
C ALA A 7 -30.06 -5.94 -4.05
N VAL A 8 -29.44 -5.99 -2.87
CA VAL A 8 -28.26 -5.19 -2.55
C VAL A 8 -27.17 -5.53 -3.57
N PRO A 9 -26.53 -4.55 -4.23
CA PRO A 9 -25.42 -4.85 -5.13
C PRO A 9 -24.32 -5.52 -4.30
N GLN A 10 -24.04 -6.78 -4.64
CA GLN A 10 -22.92 -7.53 -4.07
C GLN A 10 -21.66 -6.69 -4.29
N GLN A 11 -21.06 -6.22 -3.19
CA GLN A 11 -19.73 -5.61 -3.25
C GLN A 11 -18.79 -6.64 -3.89
N PRO A 12 -17.88 -6.22 -4.79
CA PRO A 12 -16.95 -7.14 -5.42
C PRO A 12 -16.21 -7.92 -4.33
N ALA A 13 -16.08 -9.24 -4.52
CA ALA A 13 -15.57 -10.21 -3.54
C ALA A 13 -14.15 -9.91 -3.02
N HIS A 14 -13.50 -8.86 -3.51
CA HIS A 14 -12.25 -8.36 -3.01
C HIS A 14 -12.36 -6.86 -2.78
N ALA A 15 -12.30 -6.44 -1.51
CA ALA A 15 -12.02 -5.06 -1.19
C ALA A 15 -10.65 -4.70 -1.79
N ASP A 16 -10.56 -3.51 -2.35
CA ASP A 16 -9.31 -2.94 -2.85
C ASP A 16 -8.35 -2.68 -1.67
N ASP A 17 -7.66 -3.72 -1.22
CA ASP A 17 -6.66 -3.63 -0.16
C ASP A 17 -5.30 -3.24 -0.74
N TYR A 18 -5.16 -1.96 -1.06
CA TYR A 18 -3.92 -1.41 -1.60
C TYR A 18 -2.76 -1.32 -0.58
N ASN A 19 -3.00 -1.68 0.69
CA ASN A 19 -1.95 -1.71 1.72
C ASN A 19 -1.40 -3.12 1.95
N ALA A 20 -2.11 -4.16 1.49
CA ALA A 20 -1.65 -5.52 1.57
C ALA A 20 -0.51 -5.80 0.57
N SER A 21 0.38 -6.70 0.98
CA SER A 21 1.43 -7.26 0.14
C SER A 21 1.48 -8.77 0.36
N TYR A 22 1.93 -9.50 -0.66
CA TYR A 22 2.06 -10.96 -0.58
C TYR A 22 3.45 -11.38 -1.02
N ARG A 23 4.04 -12.29 -0.26
CA ARG A 23 5.29 -12.96 -0.59
C ARG A 23 5.29 -14.37 -0.03
N ASP A 24 5.44 -15.36 -0.90
CA ASP A 24 5.67 -16.75 -0.51
C ASP A 24 7.16 -17.10 -0.63
N ASN A 25 7.85 -17.22 0.52
CA ASN A 25 9.26 -17.59 0.56
C ASN A 25 9.49 -19.09 0.31
N ILE A 26 8.51 -19.95 0.59
CA ILE A 26 8.63 -21.39 0.38
C ILE A 26 8.68 -21.66 -1.12
N TRP A 27 7.76 -21.06 -1.88
CA TRP A 27 7.75 -21.19 -3.33
C TRP A 27 9.03 -20.63 -3.96
N LEU A 28 9.48 -19.44 -3.52
CA LEU A 28 10.70 -18.79 -4.03
C LEU A 28 11.98 -19.58 -3.73
N SER A 29 11.99 -20.42 -2.69
CA SER A 29 13.12 -21.30 -2.40
C SER A 29 13.23 -22.49 -3.37
N GLN A 30 12.12 -22.88 -3.98
CA GLN A 30 12.02 -24.07 -4.83
C GLN A 30 12.09 -23.73 -6.32
N PHE A 31 11.57 -22.55 -6.71
CA PHE A 31 11.44 -22.15 -8.10
C PHE A 31 12.03 -20.75 -8.34
N PRO A 32 12.82 -20.54 -9.42
CA PRO A 32 13.28 -19.22 -9.80
C PRO A 32 12.09 -18.36 -10.27
N LEU A 33 12.08 -17.09 -9.89
CA LEU A 33 11.09 -16.13 -10.39
C LEU A 33 11.57 -15.55 -11.72
N ASP A 34 10.91 -15.94 -12.80
CA ASP A 34 11.18 -15.48 -14.16
C ASP A 34 9.88 -15.12 -14.90
N HIS A 35 10.00 -14.72 -16.17
CA HIS A 35 8.84 -14.33 -16.98
C HIS A 35 7.83 -15.48 -17.20
N GLN A 36 8.28 -16.73 -17.16
CA GLN A 36 7.43 -17.90 -17.35
C GLN A 36 6.77 -18.33 -16.04
N SER A 37 7.47 -18.18 -14.91
CA SER A 37 7.05 -18.66 -13.60
C SER A 37 6.23 -17.64 -12.80
N VAL A 38 6.35 -16.33 -13.10
CA VAL A 38 5.70 -15.26 -12.32
C VAL A 38 4.17 -15.36 -12.27
N LEU A 39 3.51 -15.81 -13.34
CA LEU A 39 2.06 -16.03 -13.30
C LEU A 39 1.68 -17.21 -12.39
N TYR A 40 2.51 -18.25 -12.34
CA TYR A 40 2.32 -19.37 -11.41
C TYR A 40 2.55 -18.94 -9.96
N TYR A 41 3.55 -18.09 -9.72
CA TYR A 41 3.76 -17.46 -8.42
C TYR A 41 2.56 -16.61 -8.00
N PHE A 42 2.07 -15.76 -8.90
CA PHE A 42 0.90 -14.92 -8.67
C PHE A 42 -0.36 -15.74 -8.35
N ALA A 43 -0.50 -16.95 -8.90
CA ALA A 43 -1.64 -17.82 -8.64
C ALA A 43 -1.76 -18.31 -7.18
N GLY A 44 -0.69 -18.19 -6.38
CA GLY A 44 -0.69 -18.44 -4.94
C GLY A 44 -1.19 -17.26 -4.10
N SER A 45 -1.26 -16.06 -4.70
CA SER A 45 -1.66 -14.83 -4.02
C SER A 45 -3.16 -14.77 -3.74
N PRO A 46 -3.61 -14.01 -2.71
CA PRO A 46 -5.04 -13.86 -2.39
C PRO A 46 -5.83 -13.14 -3.48
N TRP A 47 -5.16 -12.40 -4.36
CA TRP A 47 -5.80 -11.65 -5.44
C TRP A 47 -6.08 -12.49 -6.69
N TYR A 48 -5.55 -13.72 -6.75
CA TYR A 48 -5.79 -14.61 -7.87
C TYR A 48 -7.14 -15.30 -7.75
N ASP A 49 -7.92 -15.23 -8.83
CA ASP A 49 -9.24 -15.83 -8.91
C ASP A 49 -9.13 -17.26 -9.45
N LYS A 50 -9.55 -18.25 -8.66
CA LYS A 50 -9.50 -19.67 -9.06
C LYS A 50 -10.49 -20.02 -10.18
N ASN A 51 -11.47 -19.16 -10.45
CA ASN A 51 -12.46 -19.33 -11.51
C ASN A 51 -12.04 -18.62 -12.81
N CYS A 52 -10.84 -18.04 -12.87
CA CYS A 52 -10.36 -17.36 -14.07
C CYS A 52 -10.01 -18.33 -15.21
N ASN A 53 -9.98 -17.79 -16.42
CA ASN A 53 -9.64 -18.54 -17.63
C ASN A 53 -8.23 -19.16 -17.59
N ASN A 54 -7.29 -18.51 -16.89
CA ASN A 54 -5.94 -19.05 -16.71
C ASN A 54 -5.94 -20.39 -15.96
N GLU A 55 -6.77 -20.54 -14.92
CA GLU A 55 -6.85 -21.78 -14.16
C GLU A 55 -7.48 -22.90 -15.02
N ILE A 56 -8.51 -22.56 -15.81
CA ILE A 56 -9.13 -23.50 -16.76
C ILE A 56 -8.10 -24.00 -17.77
N LEU A 57 -7.34 -23.09 -18.41
CA LEU A 57 -6.32 -23.47 -19.39
C LEU A 57 -5.19 -24.28 -18.76
N LYS A 58 -4.77 -23.92 -17.54
CA LYS A 58 -3.77 -24.65 -16.77
C LYS A 58 -4.22 -26.08 -16.47
N MET A 59 -5.47 -26.27 -16.04
CA MET A 59 -6.04 -27.61 -15.81
C MET A 59 -6.13 -28.44 -17.10
N GLN A 60 -6.43 -27.79 -18.23
CA GLN A 60 -6.45 -28.42 -19.55
C GLN A 60 -5.06 -28.58 -20.17
N ARG A 61 -3.99 -28.14 -19.50
CA ARG A 61 -2.61 -28.11 -20.02
C ARG A 61 -2.49 -27.42 -21.39
N ARG A 62 -3.30 -26.38 -21.62
CA ARG A 62 -3.28 -25.58 -22.84
C ARG A 62 -2.46 -24.30 -22.64
N PRO A 63 -1.80 -23.78 -23.69
CA PRO A 63 -1.05 -22.54 -23.61
C PRO A 63 -1.98 -21.33 -23.44
N LEU A 64 -1.47 -20.29 -22.79
CA LEU A 64 -2.20 -19.05 -22.48
C LEU A 64 -2.65 -18.25 -23.71
N GLU A 65 -2.11 -18.55 -24.89
CA GLU A 65 -2.53 -17.93 -26.16
C GLU A 65 -4.03 -18.14 -26.46
N HIS A 66 -4.62 -19.21 -25.92
CA HIS A 66 -6.05 -19.51 -26.07
C HIS A 66 -6.96 -18.57 -25.26
N LEU A 67 -6.41 -17.71 -24.39
CA LEU A 67 -7.18 -16.72 -23.64
C LEU A 67 -7.99 -15.79 -24.55
N GLN A 68 -7.47 -15.45 -25.74
CA GLN A 68 -8.15 -14.57 -26.70
C GLN A 68 -9.50 -15.12 -27.18
N GLY A 69 -9.67 -16.45 -27.20
CA GLY A 69 -10.91 -17.11 -27.60
C GLY A 69 -11.91 -17.33 -26.47
N MET A 70 -11.55 -17.00 -25.23
CA MET A 70 -12.39 -17.19 -24.06
C MET A 70 -13.03 -15.87 -23.63
N THR A 71 -14.11 -15.93 -22.86
CA THR A 71 -14.76 -14.76 -22.25
C THR A 71 -14.74 -14.92 -20.73
N GLY A 72 -14.49 -13.84 -20.00
CA GLY A 72 -14.41 -13.85 -18.54
C GLY A 72 -13.12 -13.25 -18.01
N ILE A 73 -12.81 -13.57 -16.75
CA ILE A 73 -11.65 -13.04 -16.04
C ILE A 73 -10.39 -13.74 -16.52
N GLU A 74 -9.36 -12.95 -16.84
CA GLU A 74 -8.04 -13.43 -17.20
C GLU A 74 -6.94 -12.58 -16.57
N TYR A 75 -5.78 -13.18 -16.40
CA TYR A 75 -4.55 -12.54 -15.93
C TYR A 75 -3.52 -12.59 -17.04
N GLU A 76 -3.02 -11.42 -17.44
CA GLU A 76 -2.04 -11.29 -18.50
C GLU A 76 -0.79 -10.60 -17.94
N LEU A 77 0.37 -11.20 -18.20
CA LEU A 77 1.66 -10.62 -17.86
C LEU A 77 2.06 -9.61 -18.94
N GLN A 78 2.41 -8.39 -18.54
CA GLN A 78 2.94 -7.40 -19.45
C GLN A 78 4.32 -7.86 -19.99
N PRO A 79 4.56 -7.75 -21.31
CA PRO A 79 5.86 -8.03 -21.89
C PRO A 79 6.97 -7.18 -21.27
N ASN A 80 8.20 -7.71 -21.23
CA ASN A 80 9.37 -6.96 -20.79
C ASN A 80 9.85 -5.99 -21.90
N ASP A 81 9.08 -4.94 -22.15
CA ASP A 81 9.37 -3.94 -23.18
C ASP A 81 10.73 -3.24 -22.94
N ALA A 82 11.12 -3.10 -21.68
CA ALA A 82 12.35 -2.45 -21.27
C ALA A 82 13.61 -3.31 -21.46
N LYS A 83 13.47 -4.58 -21.90
CA LYS A 83 14.58 -5.55 -22.09
C LYS A 83 15.54 -5.64 -20.90
N GLN A 84 15.03 -5.42 -19.68
CA GLN A 84 15.85 -5.46 -18.47
C GLN A 84 16.18 -6.90 -18.11
N VAL A 85 17.46 -7.20 -17.90
CA VAL A 85 17.95 -8.52 -17.47
C VAL A 85 18.97 -8.31 -16.34
N PRO A 86 18.71 -8.80 -15.11
CA PRO A 86 17.51 -9.51 -14.66
C PRO A 86 16.29 -8.57 -14.53
N GLN A 87 15.09 -9.09 -14.82
CA GLN A 87 13.86 -8.32 -14.71
C GLN A 87 13.45 -8.22 -13.23
N ILE A 88 13.50 -7.00 -12.68
CA ILE A 88 13.18 -6.73 -11.27
C ILE A 88 11.70 -6.42 -11.02
N LEU A 89 10.96 -6.11 -12.08
CA LEU A 89 9.57 -5.65 -12.05
C LEU A 89 8.75 -6.42 -13.08
N TYR A 90 7.70 -7.09 -12.59
CA TYR A 90 6.68 -7.70 -13.43
C TYR A 90 5.36 -7.00 -13.21
N VAL A 91 4.60 -6.74 -14.28
CA VAL A 91 3.28 -6.11 -14.21
C VAL A 91 2.24 -7.10 -14.73
N ILE A 92 1.23 -7.40 -13.93
CA ILE A 92 0.16 -8.34 -14.25
C ILE A 92 -1.15 -7.58 -14.31
N HIS A 93 -1.88 -7.73 -15.41
CA HIS A 93 -3.19 -7.15 -15.61
C HIS A 93 -4.27 -8.18 -15.35
N LYS A 94 -5.19 -7.88 -14.43
CA LYS A 94 -6.48 -8.57 -14.35
C LYS A 94 -7.44 -7.91 -15.33
N LYS A 95 -7.88 -8.67 -16.32
CA LYS A 95 -8.79 -8.21 -17.36
C LYS A 95 -10.10 -9.00 -17.29
N ASN A 96 -11.19 -8.37 -17.65
CA ASN A 96 -12.44 -9.05 -17.97
C ASN A 96 -12.69 -8.94 -19.46
N ARG A 97 -12.63 -10.08 -20.14
CA ARG A 97 -12.80 -10.19 -21.58
C ARG A 97 -14.26 -10.46 -21.91
N THR A 98 -14.90 -9.53 -22.63
CA THR A 98 -16.28 -9.68 -23.11
C THR A 98 -16.33 -10.24 -24.53
N GLY A 99 -15.25 -10.08 -25.30
CA GLY A 99 -15.12 -10.65 -26.63
C GLY A 99 -13.66 -10.73 -27.10
N PRO A 100 -13.41 -11.25 -28.31
CA PRO A 100 -12.04 -11.54 -28.78
C PRO A 100 -11.11 -10.31 -28.83
N ARG A 101 -11.67 -9.13 -29.12
CA ARG A 101 -10.93 -7.85 -29.18
C ARG A 101 -11.21 -6.91 -28.02
N THR A 102 -12.17 -7.25 -27.15
CA THR A 102 -12.66 -6.35 -26.10
C THR A 102 -12.37 -6.94 -24.73
N ALA A 103 -11.37 -6.37 -24.06
CA ALA A 103 -11.00 -6.71 -22.70
C ALA A 103 -10.85 -5.43 -21.87
N HIS A 104 -11.53 -5.39 -20.72
CA HIS A 104 -11.48 -4.27 -19.80
C HIS A 104 -10.51 -4.58 -18.66
N VAL A 105 -9.52 -3.70 -18.42
CA VAL A 105 -8.58 -3.84 -17.30
C VAL A 105 -9.31 -3.50 -16.00
N MET A 106 -9.40 -4.47 -15.09
CA MET A 106 -10.05 -4.30 -13.79
C MET A 106 -9.05 -3.88 -12.72
N ALA A 107 -7.86 -4.49 -12.71
CA ALA A 107 -6.82 -4.22 -11.73
C ALA A 107 -5.43 -4.47 -12.32
N VAL A 108 -4.45 -3.80 -11.74
CA VAL A 108 -3.04 -3.97 -12.07
C VAL A 108 -2.30 -4.40 -10.82
N TYR A 109 -1.47 -5.42 -10.94
CA TYR A 109 -0.60 -5.92 -9.89
C TYR A 109 0.84 -5.77 -10.35
N TYR A 110 1.73 -5.41 -9.45
CA TYR A 110 3.15 -5.40 -9.73
C TYR A 110 3.89 -6.31 -8.76
N VAL A 111 4.81 -7.10 -9.29
CA VAL A 111 5.72 -7.94 -8.52
C VAL A 111 7.06 -7.22 -8.52
N LEU A 112 7.42 -6.65 -7.38
CA LEU A 112 8.67 -5.94 -7.17
C LEU A 112 9.50 -6.73 -6.16
N ASP A 113 10.70 -7.12 -6.55
CA ASP A 113 11.59 -7.94 -5.70
C ASP A 113 10.86 -9.15 -5.11
N ALA A 114 10.17 -9.92 -5.97
CA ALA A 114 9.34 -11.08 -5.59
C ALA A 114 8.21 -10.81 -4.58
N THR A 115 7.86 -9.55 -4.33
CA THR A 115 6.71 -9.17 -3.48
C THR A 115 5.61 -8.59 -4.36
N ILE A 116 4.39 -9.11 -4.19
CA ILE A 116 3.23 -8.75 -5.00
C ILE A 116 2.45 -7.64 -4.31
N TYR A 117 2.14 -6.59 -5.07
CA TYR A 117 1.35 -5.44 -4.63
C TYR A 117 0.22 -5.17 -5.62
N GLN A 118 -0.94 -4.74 -5.09
CA GLN A 118 -2.02 -4.21 -5.90
C GLN A 118 -1.81 -2.71 -6.15
N ALA A 119 -1.84 -2.29 -7.43
CA ALA A 119 -1.76 -0.88 -7.76
C ALA A 119 -3.08 -0.16 -7.40
N PRO A 120 -3.02 1.04 -6.79
CA PRO A 120 -4.21 1.81 -6.48
C PRO A 120 -4.88 2.35 -7.74
N ASN A 121 -6.21 2.37 -7.74
CA ASN A 121 -6.97 3.12 -8.74
C ASN A 121 -6.66 4.62 -8.65
N THR A 122 -6.51 5.29 -9.78
CA THR A 122 -6.39 6.76 -9.87
C THR A 122 -7.46 7.49 -9.06
N TYR A 123 -8.70 7.00 -9.08
CA TYR A 123 -9.80 7.58 -8.31
C TYR A 123 -9.55 7.52 -6.79
N THR A 124 -9.13 6.35 -6.27
CA THR A 124 -8.89 6.16 -4.83
C THR A 124 -7.65 6.93 -4.38
N LEU A 125 -6.61 6.98 -5.22
CA LEU A 125 -5.42 7.79 -5.00
C LEU A 125 -5.74 9.28 -4.90
N LEU A 126 -6.48 9.83 -5.87
CA LEU A 126 -6.87 11.24 -5.90
C LEU A 126 -7.76 11.59 -4.70
N THR A 127 -8.75 10.75 -4.40
CA THR A 127 -9.65 10.94 -3.26
C THR A 127 -8.88 10.97 -1.95
N SER A 128 -7.93 10.06 -1.74
CA SER A 128 -7.07 10.04 -0.55
C SER A 128 -6.21 11.31 -0.43
N ARG A 129 -5.61 11.75 -1.53
CA ARG A 129 -4.81 12.99 -1.57
C ARG A 129 -5.65 14.23 -1.27
N LEU A 130 -6.83 14.36 -1.88
CA LEU A 130 -7.73 15.48 -1.65
C LEU A 130 -8.22 15.54 -0.20
N LYS A 131 -8.57 14.39 0.38
CA LYS A 131 -8.91 14.27 1.81
C LYS A 131 -7.77 14.73 2.71
N LYS A 132 -6.52 14.32 2.41
CA LYS A 132 -5.33 14.77 3.16
C LYS A 132 -5.11 16.28 3.05
N CYS A 133 -5.28 16.85 1.86
CA CYS A 133 -5.18 18.31 1.66
C CYS A 133 -6.24 19.06 2.47
N SER A 134 -7.51 18.66 2.37
CA SER A 134 -8.61 19.25 3.13
C SER A 134 -8.39 19.12 4.64
N PHE A 135 -7.93 17.96 5.12
CA PHE A 135 -7.59 17.77 6.52
C PHE A 135 -6.49 18.74 6.99
N ARG A 136 -5.43 18.92 6.19
CA ARG A 136 -4.33 19.85 6.53
C ARG A 136 -4.80 21.31 6.54
N VAL A 137 -5.62 21.71 5.58
CA VAL A 137 -6.21 23.07 5.53
C VAL A 137 -7.10 23.31 6.75
N ASN A 138 -7.99 22.37 7.08
CA ASN A 138 -8.83 22.46 8.28
C ASN A 138 -7.99 22.50 9.57
N LYS A 139 -6.92 21.72 9.65
CA LYS A 139 -6.00 21.74 10.78
C LYS A 139 -5.29 23.09 10.90
N ALA A 140 -4.86 23.67 9.78
CA ALA A 140 -4.25 25.00 9.75
C ALA A 140 -5.25 26.07 10.22
N PHE A 141 -6.47 26.10 9.68
CA PHE A 141 -7.48 27.07 10.11
C PHE A 141 -7.80 26.96 11.60
N LYS A 142 -7.91 25.75 12.16
CA LYS A 142 -8.10 25.55 13.61
C LYS A 142 -6.93 26.08 14.43
N ALA A 143 -5.71 25.90 13.95
CA ALA A 143 -4.52 26.43 14.60
C ALA A 143 -4.48 27.97 14.51
N LEU A 144 -4.80 28.56 13.36
CA LEU A 144 -4.88 30.01 13.20
C LEU A 144 -5.99 30.62 14.05
N SER A 145 -7.17 30.02 14.08
CA SER A 145 -8.30 30.54 14.87
C SER A 145 -7.98 30.60 16.37
N ALA A 146 -7.07 29.77 16.88
CA ALA A 146 -6.64 29.83 18.26
C ALA A 146 -5.77 31.06 18.58
N GLY A 147 -5.09 31.63 17.57
CA GLY A 147 -4.25 32.82 17.71
C GLY A 147 -4.95 34.13 17.31
N VAL A 148 -6.24 34.09 16.96
CA VAL A 148 -7.00 35.31 16.62
C VAL A 148 -7.67 35.85 17.88
N ARG A 149 -7.39 37.12 18.21
CA ARG A 149 -8.09 37.88 19.26
C ARG A 149 -8.91 38.99 18.61
N PHE A 150 -10.15 39.18 19.07
CA PHE A 150 -11.00 40.28 18.61
C PHE A 150 -11.38 41.18 19.79
N SER A 151 -11.18 42.48 19.62
CA SER A 151 -11.59 43.52 20.56
C SER A 151 -12.48 44.54 19.84
N PRO A 152 -13.63 44.95 20.40
CA PRO A 152 -14.51 45.95 19.75
C PRO A 152 -13.84 47.31 19.47
N THR A 153 -12.79 47.65 20.24
CA THR A 153 -12.09 48.94 20.13
C THR A 153 -10.88 48.88 19.19
N GLU A 154 -10.18 47.74 19.16
CA GLU A 154 -8.93 47.55 18.40
C GLU A 154 -9.11 46.71 17.12
N GLY A 155 -10.23 46.01 16.98
CA GLY A 155 -10.52 45.11 15.87
C GLY A 155 -9.86 43.73 16.02
N TYR A 156 -9.47 43.12 14.90
CA TYR A 156 -8.80 41.82 14.87
C TYR A 156 -7.30 41.98 15.08
N ALA A 157 -6.76 41.24 16.03
CA ALA A 157 -5.33 41.11 16.29
C ALA A 157 -4.91 39.63 16.26
N TRP A 158 -3.67 39.39 15.84
CA TRP A 158 -3.06 38.06 15.87
C TRP A 158 -2.09 37.99 17.04
N ASP A 159 -2.35 37.09 17.99
CA ASP A 159 -1.48 36.84 19.12
C ASP A 159 -1.07 35.37 19.17
N PHE A 160 0.15 35.12 18.71
CA PHE A 160 0.80 33.80 18.75
C PHE A 160 1.72 33.65 19.97
N SER A 161 1.77 34.65 20.85
CA SER A 161 2.69 34.73 21.99
C SER A 161 2.20 33.92 23.18
N THR A 162 0.94 33.50 23.17
CA THR A 162 0.38 32.62 24.19
C THR A 162 0.57 31.17 23.78
N GLU A 163 1.56 30.49 24.35
CA GLU A 163 1.40 29.09 24.77
C GLU A 163 0.31 28.98 25.88
N ASP A 164 -0.84 29.64 25.71
CA ASP A 164 -1.98 29.36 26.56
C ASP A 164 -2.61 28.10 25.99
N SER A 165 -2.07 26.97 26.47
CA SER A 165 -2.87 25.81 26.84
C SER A 165 -4.25 26.34 27.21
N PRO A 166 -5.35 26.00 26.47
CA PRO A 166 -6.68 26.31 26.98
C PRO A 166 -6.69 25.71 28.37
N ALA A 167 -6.77 26.55 29.41
CA ALA A 167 -6.64 26.12 30.78
C ALA A 167 -7.73 25.09 31.00
N SER A 168 -7.32 23.82 30.87
CA SER A 168 -8.22 22.72 31.11
C SER A 168 -8.49 22.84 32.59
N VAL A 169 -9.74 23.14 32.95
CA VAL A 169 -10.24 23.08 34.32
C VAL A 169 -10.15 21.62 34.74
N ILE A 170 -8.93 21.20 35.04
CA ILE A 170 -8.52 19.88 35.43
C ILE A 170 -7.65 20.12 36.66
N PRO A 171 -8.03 19.61 37.83
CA PRO A 171 -7.23 19.71 39.04
C PRO A 171 -5.76 19.38 38.75
N SER A 172 -4.85 20.21 39.25
CA SER A 172 -3.40 20.23 38.95
C SER A 172 -2.71 18.86 38.92
N GLU A 173 -3.24 17.90 39.67
CA GLU A 173 -2.76 16.52 39.75
C GLU A 173 -2.98 15.70 38.47
N GLN A 174 -4.13 15.83 37.80
CA GLN A 174 -4.43 15.09 36.56
C GLN A 174 -3.65 15.64 35.35
N LEU A 175 -3.29 16.92 35.36
CA LEU A 175 -2.43 17.53 34.34
C LEU A 175 -0.99 17.00 34.45
N ALA A 176 -0.46 16.88 35.66
CA ALA A 176 0.85 16.27 35.90
C ALA A 176 0.91 14.81 35.45
N VAL A 177 -0.16 14.04 35.66
CA VAL A 177 -0.26 12.65 35.16
C VAL A 177 -0.28 12.60 33.63
N LYS A 178 -1.01 13.50 32.96
CA LYS A 178 -1.03 13.57 31.49
C LYS A 178 0.32 13.97 30.90
N LEU A 179 1.01 14.95 31.50
CA LEU A 179 2.36 15.36 31.11
C LEU A 179 3.35 14.20 31.27
N LYS A 180 3.35 13.52 32.42
CA LYS A 180 4.20 12.32 32.64
C LYS A 180 3.94 11.23 31.61
N ARG A 181 2.67 10.92 31.31
CA ARG A 181 2.31 9.94 30.27
C ARG A 181 2.76 10.36 28.88
N LYS A 182 2.72 11.67 28.57
CA LYS A 182 3.19 12.20 27.28
C LYS A 182 4.72 12.07 27.16
N PHE A 183 5.46 12.47 28.19
CA PHE A 183 6.91 12.30 28.25
C PHE A 183 7.32 10.84 28.17
N GLU A 184 6.66 9.94 28.91
CA GLU A 184 6.95 8.50 28.87
C GLU A 184 6.67 7.90 27.48
N LYS A 185 5.62 8.38 26.80
CA LYS A 185 5.31 7.96 25.43
C LYS A 185 6.37 8.45 24.44
N GLU A 186 6.81 9.71 24.55
CA GLU A 186 7.88 10.27 23.72
C GLU A 186 9.22 9.56 23.97
N GLU A 187 9.52 9.21 25.21
CA GLU A 187 10.72 8.45 25.58
C GLU A 187 10.67 7.02 25.03
N LYS A 188 9.52 6.35 25.10
CA LYS A 188 9.33 5.03 24.46
C LYS A 188 9.50 5.09 22.96
N ILE A 189 8.99 6.13 22.30
CA ILE A 189 9.16 6.34 20.86
C ILE A 189 10.64 6.56 20.53
N LYS A 190 11.34 7.41 21.30
CA LYS A 190 12.77 7.66 21.13
C LYS A 190 13.59 6.39 21.32
N GLN A 191 13.32 5.61 22.37
CA GLN A 191 13.99 4.35 22.63
C GLN A 191 13.70 3.31 21.54
N ASN A 192 12.48 3.28 21.00
CA ASN A 192 12.14 2.40 19.90
C ASN A 192 12.89 2.81 18.61
N SER A 193 12.96 4.11 18.30
CA SER A 193 13.75 4.60 17.16
C SER A 193 15.24 4.28 17.30
N ALA A 194 15.83 4.50 18.48
CA ALA A 194 17.24 4.16 18.74
C ALA A 194 17.53 2.65 18.62
N ARG A 195 16.57 1.79 19.03
CA ARG A 195 16.67 0.33 18.83
C ARG A 195 16.64 -0.03 17.35
N VAL A 196 15.73 0.56 16.59
CA VAL A 196 15.63 0.36 15.14
C VAL A 196 16.93 0.81 14.45
N ASP A 197 17.47 1.97 14.82
CA ASP A 197 18.74 2.49 14.28
C ASP A 197 19.91 1.57 14.60
N SER A 198 19.98 1.00 15.81
CA SER A 198 21.02 0.03 16.17
C SER A 198 20.92 -1.26 15.33
N ILE A 199 19.71 -1.73 15.04
CA ILE A 199 19.49 -2.91 14.20
C ILE A 199 19.89 -2.59 12.76
N LEU A 200 19.48 -1.43 12.25
CA LEU A 200 19.82 -0.96 10.91
C LEU A 200 21.34 -0.85 10.74
N PHE A 201 22.03 -0.28 11.72
CA PHE A 201 23.48 -0.18 11.72
C PHE A 201 24.17 -1.57 11.73
N GLY A 202 23.62 -2.52 12.48
CA GLY A 202 24.08 -3.91 12.48
C GLY A 202 23.91 -4.60 11.13
N LEU A 203 22.75 -4.41 10.49
CA LEU A 203 22.46 -4.93 9.14
C LEU A 203 23.38 -4.30 8.09
N ILE A 204 23.57 -2.98 8.12
CA ILE A 204 24.48 -2.26 7.22
C ILE A 204 25.90 -2.79 7.37
N LYS A 205 26.40 -2.97 8.60
CA LYS A 205 27.74 -3.56 8.81
C LYS A 205 27.85 -4.96 8.24
N LYS A 206 26.84 -5.82 8.46
CA LYS A 206 26.86 -7.20 7.98
C LYS A 206 26.84 -7.27 6.45
N VAL A 207 25.98 -6.50 5.80
CA VAL A 207 25.92 -6.39 4.34
C VAL A 207 27.21 -5.81 3.78
N CYS A 208 27.75 -4.74 4.38
CA CYS A 208 28.99 -4.11 3.92
C CYS A 208 30.21 -5.05 4.04
N ILE A 209 30.29 -5.84 5.11
CA ILE A 209 31.32 -6.86 5.29
C ILE A 209 31.19 -7.98 4.24
N GLU A 210 29.98 -8.46 3.96
CA GLU A 210 29.76 -9.47 2.92
C GLU A 210 30.15 -8.95 1.52
N TYR A 211 29.83 -7.70 1.19
CA TYR A 211 30.23 -7.09 -0.09
C TYR A 211 31.75 -6.92 -0.21
N VAL A 212 32.44 -6.54 0.87
CA VAL A 212 33.91 -6.43 0.87
C VAL A 212 34.57 -7.81 0.75
N LEU A 213 34.09 -8.82 1.48
CA LEU A 213 34.60 -10.20 1.40
C LEU A 213 34.37 -10.82 0.00
N MET A 214 33.20 -10.57 -0.60
CA MET A 214 32.88 -10.98 -1.98
C MET A 214 33.76 -10.28 -3.03
N ALA A 215 34.13 -9.02 -2.80
CA ALA A 215 35.01 -8.27 -3.69
C ALA A 215 36.49 -8.71 -3.59
N THR A 216 36.95 -9.14 -2.42
CA THR A 216 38.32 -9.63 -2.22
C THR A 216 38.53 -11.09 -2.59
N ALA A 217 37.47 -11.91 -2.64
CA ALA A 217 37.53 -13.32 -3.05
C ALA A 217 37.54 -13.53 -4.59
N ARG A 218 37.60 -12.44 -5.37
CA ARG A 218 37.56 -12.45 -6.85
C ARG A 218 38.91 -12.12 -7.52
N TRP A 219 40.02 -12.23 -6.79
CA TRP A 219 41.38 -12.15 -7.31
C TRP A 219 42.16 -13.40 -6.95
#